data_AF-A0A430JJ78-F1
#
_entry.id   AF-A0A430JJ78-F1
#
_cell.length_a   1.000
_cell.length_b   1.000
_cell.length_c   1.000
_cell.angle_alpha   90.00
_cell.angle_beta   90.00
_cell.angle_gamma   90.00
#
_symmetry.space_group_name_H-M   'P 1'
#
loop_
_entity.id
_entity.type
_entity.pdbx_description
1 polymer ?
#
loop_
_entity_poly.entity_id
_entity_poly.type
_entity_poly.pdbx_seq_one_letter_code
_entity_poly.pdbx_strand_id
1 'polypeptide(L)'
;MRKVLATIVWLCTMIVMLLPTLTVSAHEHGGEGASDTQAAISKLTMNTGIVSAIFVLIVVLVLIFNLRSKSKSLSSMTGMMAAMTIAMVSSLIIGTIAGILLGTLFLPTVIGVTFGMLVGYISGKSLHLLASLDGMLAGLMGGMMGAMLGVMVISDYPTLSILFMDAVLVVSMTVLYKLLDHEEGTERGKNLRDETFE
;
A
#
# COMPACT_ATOMS: atom_id res chain seq x y z
N MET A 1 8.95 0.74 -17.41
CA MET A 1 7.55 0.49 -17.81
C MET A 1 7.21 -0.99 -17.70
N ARG A 2 7.53 -1.86 -18.68
CA ARG A 2 7.20 -3.31 -18.63
C ARG A 2 7.77 -4.10 -17.46
N LYS A 3 9.03 -3.86 -17.04
CA LYS A 3 9.66 -4.62 -15.95
C LYS A 3 9.01 -4.39 -14.58
N VAL A 4 8.51 -3.18 -14.31
CA VAL A 4 7.93 -2.81 -13.01
C VAL A 4 6.48 -3.29 -12.92
N LEU A 5 5.71 -3.14 -14.00
CA LEU A 5 4.40 -3.76 -14.12
C LEU A 5 4.53 -5.29 -14.03
N ALA A 6 5.54 -5.89 -14.68
CA ALA A 6 5.83 -7.32 -14.55
C ALA A 6 6.28 -7.69 -13.14
N THR A 7 7.08 -6.89 -12.44
CA THR A 7 7.45 -7.14 -11.04
C THR A 7 6.24 -7.03 -10.11
N ILE A 8 5.38 -6.03 -10.30
CA ILE A 8 4.15 -5.85 -9.49
C ILE A 8 3.17 -6.99 -9.77
N VAL A 9 2.93 -7.33 -11.04
CA VAL A 9 2.08 -8.47 -11.43
C VAL A 9 2.69 -9.80 -10.97
N TRP A 10 4.02 -9.96 -11.05
CA TRP A 10 4.72 -11.15 -10.59
C TRP A 10 4.68 -11.29 -9.06
N LEU A 11 4.84 -10.18 -8.32
CA LEU A 11 4.66 -10.13 -6.87
C LEU A 11 3.20 -10.40 -6.49
N CYS A 12 2.25 -9.85 -7.24
CA CYS A 12 0.81 -10.11 -7.06
C CYS A 12 0.49 -11.58 -7.35
N THR A 13 1.08 -12.20 -8.37
CA THR A 13 0.93 -13.64 -8.63
C THR A 13 1.66 -14.50 -7.61
N MET A 14 2.76 -14.03 -7.01
CA MET A 14 3.48 -14.72 -5.94
C MET A 14 2.71 -14.67 -4.62
N ILE A 15 2.08 -13.54 -4.29
CA ILE A 15 1.17 -13.46 -3.14
C ILE A 15 -0.07 -14.32 -3.39
N VAL A 16 -0.57 -14.33 -4.64
CA VAL A 16 -1.66 -15.21 -5.06
C VAL A 16 -1.26 -16.70 -5.03
N MET A 17 0.00 -17.02 -5.30
CA MET A 17 0.55 -18.38 -5.20
C MET A 17 1.01 -18.77 -3.79
N LEU A 18 1.04 -17.84 -2.85
CA LEU A 18 1.15 -18.12 -1.41
C LEU A 18 -0.23 -18.44 -0.81
N LEU A 19 -1.34 -18.33 -1.57
CA LEU A 19 -2.67 -18.82 -1.16
C LEU A 19 -2.81 -20.32 -0.91
N PRO A 20 -2.03 -21.28 -1.44
CA PRO A 20 -2.28 -22.69 -1.16
C PRO A 20 -1.92 -23.11 0.27
N THR A 21 -1.38 -22.23 1.12
CA THR A 21 -1.31 -22.48 2.57
C THR A 21 -2.57 -22.00 3.31
N LEU A 22 -3.52 -21.36 2.60
CA LEU A 22 -4.84 -20.91 3.08
C LEU A 22 -5.96 -21.94 2.84
N THR A 23 -5.68 -23.25 2.93
CA THR A 23 -6.79 -24.18 3.22
C THR A 23 -7.27 -23.89 4.64
N VAL A 24 -8.27 -23.02 4.71
CA VAL A 24 -9.35 -23.08 5.69
C VAL A 24 -9.59 -24.56 5.98
N SER A 25 -9.16 -25.04 7.15
CA SER A 25 -9.56 -26.36 7.63
C SER A 25 -11.02 -26.26 8.06
N ALA A 26 -11.93 -26.19 7.10
CA ALA A 26 -13.35 -26.40 7.31
C ALA A 26 -13.67 -27.84 6.94
N HIS A 27 -13.47 -28.76 7.89
CA HIS A 27 -14.16 -30.05 8.07
C HIS A 27 -13.44 -30.84 9.18
N GLU A 28 -14.02 -31.51 10.16
CA GLU A 28 -15.30 -31.51 10.87
C GLU A 28 -15.03 -32.34 12.14
N HIS A 29 -15.82 -32.11 13.19
CA HIS A 29 -16.02 -32.97 14.36
C HIS A 29 -14.86 -33.28 15.32
N GLY A 30 -15.07 -32.82 16.57
CA GLY A 30 -14.70 -33.60 17.76
C GLY A 30 -13.73 -32.89 18.69
N GLY A 31 -14.26 -32.43 19.83
CA GLY A 31 -13.64 -32.46 21.16
C GLY A 31 -12.22 -31.90 21.33
N GLU A 32 -12.08 -30.95 22.26
CA GLU A 32 -10.83 -30.73 23.00
C GLU A 32 -9.66 -30.09 22.21
N GLY A 33 -9.86 -28.87 21.68
CA GLY A 33 -8.76 -28.14 21.00
C GLY A 33 -8.93 -26.63 20.80
N ALA A 34 -9.86 -25.98 21.53
CA ALA A 34 -10.20 -24.57 21.33
C ALA A 34 -9.05 -23.58 21.65
N SER A 35 -8.09 -23.96 22.50
CA SER A 35 -6.93 -23.13 22.83
C SER A 35 -5.87 -23.13 21.72
N ASP A 36 -5.61 -24.27 21.09
CA ASP A 36 -4.56 -24.40 20.08
C ASP A 36 -5.01 -23.89 18.71
N THR A 37 -6.30 -24.03 18.40
CA THR A 37 -6.90 -23.52 17.15
C THR A 37 -6.95 -21.99 17.15
N GLN A 38 -7.34 -21.36 18.27
CA GLN A 38 -7.37 -19.90 18.38
C GLN A 38 -5.95 -19.30 18.42
N ALA A 39 -5.00 -19.96 19.09
CA ALA A 39 -3.59 -19.58 19.06
C ALA A 39 -2.97 -19.75 17.66
N ALA A 40 -3.38 -20.76 16.89
CA ALA A 40 -2.97 -20.94 15.50
C ALA A 40 -3.51 -19.81 14.61
N ILE A 41 -4.78 -19.43 14.76
CA ILE A 41 -5.40 -18.30 14.01
C ILE A 41 -4.67 -16.98 14.30
N SER A 42 -4.30 -16.73 15.55
CA SER A 42 -3.51 -15.53 15.93
C SER A 42 -2.10 -15.57 15.33
N LYS A 43 -1.42 -16.72 15.35
CA LYS A 43 -0.08 -16.88 14.74
C LYS A 43 -0.12 -16.72 13.22
N LEU A 44 -1.14 -17.27 12.55
CA LEU A 44 -1.37 -17.10 11.12
C LEU A 44 -1.63 -15.63 10.76
N THR A 45 -2.47 -14.94 11.53
CA THR A 45 -2.76 -13.51 11.31
C THR A 45 -1.50 -12.66 11.46
N MET A 46 -0.66 -12.93 12.46
CA MET A 46 0.61 -12.23 12.63
C MET A 46 1.59 -12.50 11.48
N ASN A 47 1.76 -13.76 11.07
CA ASN A 47 2.68 -14.10 9.98
C ASN A 47 2.25 -13.48 8.65
N THR A 48 0.95 -13.55 8.34
CA THR A 48 0.37 -12.93 7.13
C THR A 48 0.48 -11.40 7.18
N GLY A 49 0.25 -10.78 8.34
CA GLY A 49 0.41 -9.35 8.54
C GLY A 49 1.86 -8.87 8.34
N ILE A 50 2.84 -9.64 8.83
CA ILE A 50 4.28 -9.33 8.63
C ILE A 50 4.64 -9.43 7.14
N VAL A 51 4.21 -10.49 6.45
CA VAL A 51 4.45 -10.66 5.00
C VAL A 51 3.84 -9.50 4.20
N SER A 52 2.60 -9.11 4.51
CA SER A 52 1.94 -7.97 3.87
C SER A 52 2.65 -6.65 4.16
N ALA A 53 3.09 -6.40 5.40
CA ALA A 53 3.83 -5.19 5.74
C ALA A 53 5.17 -5.08 4.99
N ILE A 54 5.92 -6.18 4.90
CA ILE A 54 7.17 -6.24 4.12
C ILE A 54 6.89 -6.00 2.64
N PHE A 55 5.82 -6.59 2.11
CA PHE A 55 5.38 -6.39 0.73
C PHE A 55 5.06 -4.92 0.43
N VAL A 56 4.24 -4.28 1.27
CA VAL A 56 3.90 -2.86 1.15
C VAL A 56 5.17 -2.02 1.14
N LEU A 57 6.11 -2.30 2.05
CA LEU A 57 7.37 -1.56 2.14
C LEU A 57 8.21 -1.70 0.86
N ILE A 58 8.31 -2.91 0.29
CA ILE A 58 9.00 -3.15 -0.99
C ILE A 58 8.31 -2.39 -2.12
N VAL A 59 6.98 -2.45 -2.22
CA VAL A 59 6.20 -1.75 -3.25
C VAL A 59 6.40 -0.24 -3.16
N VAL A 60 6.33 0.33 -1.96
CA VAL A 60 6.55 1.75 -1.71
C VAL A 60 7.94 2.18 -2.16
N LEU A 61 8.98 1.42 -1.82
CA LEU A 61 10.36 1.71 -2.24
C LEU A 61 10.51 1.68 -3.77
N VAL A 62 9.91 0.68 -4.43
CA VAL A 62 9.91 0.58 -5.90
C VAL A 62 9.18 1.77 -6.53
N LEU A 63 8.05 2.20 -5.96
CA LEU A 63 7.29 3.35 -6.46
C LEU A 63 8.06 4.66 -6.29
N ILE A 64 8.66 4.89 -5.12
CA ILE A 64 9.50 6.06 -4.85
C ILE A 64 10.68 6.10 -5.83
N PHE A 65 11.34 4.96 -6.07
CA PHE A 65 12.44 4.88 -7.02
C PHE A 65 11.98 5.18 -8.46
N ASN A 66 10.80 4.69 -8.85
CA ASN A 66 10.22 4.99 -10.16
C ASN A 66 9.89 6.47 -10.31
N LEU A 67 9.17 7.04 -9.34
CA LEU A 67 8.83 8.47 -9.32
C LEU A 67 10.09 9.31 -9.44
N ARG A 68 11.14 8.97 -8.68
CA ARG A 68 12.42 9.69 -8.71
C ARG A 68 13.13 9.58 -10.06
N SER A 69 13.09 8.40 -10.69
CA SER A 69 13.64 8.21 -12.05
C SER A 69 12.86 8.97 -13.12
N LYS A 70 11.57 9.24 -12.90
CA LYS A 70 10.66 9.90 -13.85
C LYS A 70 10.43 11.38 -13.55
N SER A 71 10.80 11.86 -12.37
CA SER A 71 10.52 13.21 -11.87
C SER A 71 11.04 14.34 -12.77
N LYS A 72 12.01 14.09 -13.66
CA LYS A 72 12.49 15.11 -14.61
C LYS A 72 11.55 15.37 -15.80
N SER A 73 10.60 14.48 -16.06
CA SER A 73 9.70 14.54 -17.23
C SER A 73 8.22 14.57 -16.85
N LEU A 74 7.89 14.65 -15.55
CA LEU A 74 6.52 14.63 -15.06
C LEU A 74 6.04 16.04 -14.75
N SER A 75 4.77 16.32 -15.07
CA SER A 75 4.10 17.55 -14.68
C SER A 75 4.02 17.68 -13.15
N SER A 76 4.06 18.92 -12.68
CA SER A 76 3.99 19.26 -11.25
C SER A 76 2.73 18.68 -10.58
N MET A 77 1.60 18.66 -11.29
CA MET A 77 0.31 18.18 -10.78
C MET A 77 0.28 16.66 -10.60
N THR A 78 0.82 15.90 -11.56
CA THR A 78 0.93 14.43 -11.49
C THR A 78 1.82 14.01 -10.33
N GLY A 79 2.92 14.74 -10.12
CA GLY A 79 3.82 14.50 -9.00
C GLY A 79 3.12 14.60 -7.64
N MET A 80 2.34 15.66 -7.44
CA MET A 80 1.57 15.88 -6.22
C MET A 80 0.58 14.74 -5.96
N MET A 81 -0.23 14.38 -6.96
CA MET A 81 -1.21 13.29 -6.86
C MET A 81 -0.55 11.93 -6.57
N ALA A 82 0.61 11.68 -7.18
CA ALA A 82 1.35 10.43 -6.97
C ALA A 82 1.92 10.34 -5.54
N ALA A 83 2.55 11.41 -5.04
CA ALA A 83 3.06 11.45 -3.67
C ALA A 83 1.95 11.23 -2.63
N MET A 84 0.80 11.89 -2.83
CA MET A 84 -0.40 11.76 -2.00
C MET A 84 -0.91 10.31 -1.97
N THR A 85 -1.09 9.70 -3.14
CA THR A 85 -1.62 8.33 -3.27
C THR A 85 -0.70 7.30 -2.62
N ILE A 86 0.62 7.42 -2.84
CA ILE A 86 1.61 6.52 -2.23
C ILE A 86 1.56 6.59 -0.71
N ALA A 87 1.56 7.80 -0.16
CA ALA A 87 1.56 8.02 1.27
C ALA A 87 0.27 7.50 1.92
N MET A 88 -0.88 7.79 1.32
CA MET A 88 -2.18 7.38 1.83
C MET A 88 -2.38 5.87 1.81
N VAL A 89 -2.14 5.21 0.66
CA VAL A 89 -2.37 3.76 0.53
C VAL A 89 -1.43 2.96 1.44
N SER A 90 -0.15 3.37 1.51
CA SER A 90 0.82 2.67 2.36
C SER A 90 0.56 2.84 3.86
N SER A 91 0.22 4.07 4.30
CA SER A 91 -0.07 4.34 5.71
C SER A 91 -1.38 3.70 6.17
N LEU A 92 -2.37 3.59 5.28
CA LEU A 92 -3.65 2.95 5.59
C LEU A 92 -3.43 1.48 5.91
N ILE A 93 -2.68 0.75 5.08
CA ILE A 93 -2.46 -0.69 5.28
C ILE A 93 -1.61 -0.96 6.51
N ILE A 94 -0.54 -0.20 6.72
CA ILE A 94 0.29 -0.35 7.91
C ILE A 94 -0.47 0.02 9.18
N GLY A 95 -1.31 1.07 9.12
CA GLY A 95 -2.23 1.41 10.19
C GLY A 95 -3.22 0.29 10.48
N THR A 96 -3.81 -0.34 9.46
CA THR A 96 -4.75 -1.45 9.61
C THR A 96 -4.07 -2.70 10.18
N ILE A 97 -2.89 -3.07 9.69
CA ILE A 97 -2.12 -4.20 10.22
C ILE A 97 -1.75 -3.95 11.68
N ALA A 98 -1.26 -2.75 12.02
CA ALA A 98 -0.98 -2.38 13.40
C ALA A 98 -2.24 -2.41 14.27
N GLY A 99 -3.38 -1.96 13.75
CA GLY A 99 -4.68 -1.98 14.43
C GLY A 99 -5.12 -3.40 14.80
N ILE A 100 -4.97 -4.33 13.86
CA ILE A 100 -5.29 -5.75 14.06
C ILE A 100 -4.32 -6.42 15.04
N LEU A 101 -3.02 -6.08 15.02
CA LEU A 101 -2.03 -6.71 15.90
C LEU A 101 -2.13 -6.24 17.36
N LEU A 102 -2.44 -4.96 17.60
CA LEU A 102 -2.36 -4.37 18.93
C LEU A 102 -3.71 -4.23 19.63
N GLY A 103 -4.83 -4.25 18.91
CA GLY A 103 -6.20 -4.16 19.46
C GLY A 103 -6.53 -2.85 20.20
N THR A 104 -5.56 -1.93 20.34
CA THR A 104 -5.72 -0.60 20.94
C THR A 104 -5.72 0.46 19.84
N LEU A 105 -6.41 1.58 20.01
CA LEU A 105 -6.44 2.63 18.98
C LEU A 105 -5.20 3.52 18.97
N PHE A 106 -4.59 3.74 20.15
CA PHE A 106 -3.53 4.74 20.30
C PHE A 106 -2.21 4.32 19.62
N LEU A 107 -1.65 3.15 19.95
CA LEU A 107 -0.37 2.71 19.38
C LEU A 107 -0.41 2.55 17.85
N PRO A 108 -1.41 1.87 17.26
CA PRO A 108 -1.53 1.72 15.81
C PRO A 108 -1.64 3.04 15.07
N THR A 109 -2.34 4.01 15.65
CA THR A 109 -2.43 5.36 15.08
C THR A 109 -1.07 6.04 15.05
N VAL A 110 -0.31 5.98 16.16
CA VAL A 110 1.03 6.57 16.22
C VAL A 110 1.97 5.89 15.22
N ILE A 111 1.91 4.57 15.08
CA ILE A 111 2.73 3.81 14.12
C ILE A 111 2.33 4.17 12.68
N GLY A 112 1.04 4.13 12.36
CA GLY A 112 0.51 4.43 11.02
C GLY A 112 0.78 5.87 10.58
N VAL A 113 0.58 6.85 11.47
CA VAL A 113 0.84 8.26 11.18
C VAL A 113 2.34 8.51 11.02
N THR A 114 3.18 8.03 11.93
CA THR A 114 4.64 8.20 11.83
C THR A 114 5.18 7.59 10.54
N PHE A 115 4.72 6.37 10.21
CA PHE A 115 5.11 5.70 8.97
C PHE A 115 4.64 6.46 7.73
N GLY A 116 3.36 6.85 7.69
CA GLY A 116 2.78 7.60 6.57
C GLY A 116 3.46 8.95 6.35
N MET A 117 3.83 9.63 7.42
CA MET A 117 4.54 10.90 7.35
C MET A 117 5.96 10.72 6.81
N LEU A 118 6.69 9.68 7.24
CA LEU A 118 8.00 9.35 6.67
C LEU A 118 7.89 9.03 5.18
N VAL A 119 6.94 8.17 4.79
CA VAL A 119 6.77 7.78 3.39
C VAL A 119 6.35 8.96 2.52
N GLY A 120 5.41 9.79 2.98
CA GLY A 120 4.97 11.00 2.29
C GLY A 120 6.09 12.04 2.13
N TYR A 121 6.95 12.18 3.14
CA TYR A 121 8.11 13.06 3.05
C TYR A 121 9.15 12.56 2.03
N ILE A 122 9.49 11.25 2.07
CA ILE A 122 10.48 10.66 1.16
C ILE A 122 9.96 10.66 -0.29
N SER A 123 8.69 10.35 -0.51
CA SER A 123 8.08 10.33 -1.83
C SER A 123 8.00 11.74 -2.42
N GLY A 124 7.53 12.73 -1.65
CA GLY A 124 7.37 14.11 -2.13
C GLY A 124 8.70 14.88 -2.26
N LYS A 125 9.73 14.54 -1.47
CA LYS A 125 11.08 15.12 -1.61
C LYS A 125 11.67 14.91 -3.00
N SER A 126 11.25 13.85 -3.70
CA SER A 126 11.72 13.56 -5.05
C SER A 126 11.19 14.53 -6.10
N LEU A 127 10.14 15.32 -5.79
CA LEU A 127 9.43 16.19 -6.72
C LEU A 127 9.60 17.68 -6.36
N HIS A 128 8.97 18.14 -5.26
CA HIS A 128 9.02 19.51 -4.76
C HIS A 128 8.48 19.60 -3.32
N LEU A 129 8.77 20.70 -2.61
CA LEU A 129 8.39 20.86 -1.19
C LEU A 129 6.87 20.77 -0.95
N LEU A 130 6.06 21.35 -1.83
CA LEU A 130 4.59 21.34 -1.74
C LEU A 130 4.02 19.91 -1.83
N ALA A 131 4.48 19.09 -2.77
CA ALA A 131 4.13 17.66 -2.86
C ALA A 131 4.53 16.86 -1.62
N SER A 132 5.65 17.19 -0.97
CA SER A 132 6.01 16.55 0.30
C SER A 132 5.04 16.88 1.43
N LEU A 133 4.50 18.10 1.44
CA LEU A 133 3.52 18.53 2.44
C LEU A 133 2.19 17.80 2.24
N ASP A 134 1.68 17.75 1.00
CA ASP A 134 0.47 16.99 0.68
C ASP A 134 0.63 15.49 0.95
N GLY A 135 1.80 14.92 0.60
CA GLY A 135 2.12 13.53 0.92
C GLY A 135 2.11 13.26 2.43
N MET A 136 2.71 14.14 3.23
CA MET A 136 2.70 14.01 4.70
C MET A 136 1.28 14.10 5.28
N LEU A 137 0.49 15.07 4.83
CA LEU A 137 -0.89 15.25 5.30
C LEU A 137 -1.79 14.07 4.92
N ALA A 138 -1.65 13.57 3.69
CA ALA A 138 -2.36 12.38 3.23
C ALA A 138 -1.93 11.12 3.97
N GLY A 139 -0.63 10.97 4.25
CA GLY A 139 -0.09 9.87 5.05
C GLY A 139 -0.63 9.89 6.47
N LEU A 140 -0.71 11.06 7.11
CA LEU A 140 -1.33 11.25 8.42
C LEU A 140 -2.81 10.86 8.43
N MET A 141 -3.58 11.32 7.44
CA MET A 141 -5.00 10.98 7.32
C MET A 141 -5.21 9.49 7.09
N GLY A 142 -4.43 8.88 6.19
CA GLY A 142 -4.46 7.45 5.90
C GLY A 142 -4.09 6.60 7.12
N GLY A 143 -3.09 7.02 7.92
CA GLY A 143 -2.64 6.29 9.10
C GLY A 143 -3.68 6.25 10.22
N MET A 144 -4.34 7.38 10.50
CA MET A 144 -5.46 7.43 11.46
C MET A 144 -6.65 6.57 11.00
N MET A 145 -7.06 6.73 9.73
CA MET A 145 -8.19 5.98 9.19
C MET A 145 -7.90 4.47 9.12
N GLY A 146 -6.67 4.10 8.76
CA GLY A 146 -6.21 2.71 8.72
C GLY A 146 -6.21 2.05 10.09
N ALA A 147 -5.72 2.74 11.12
CA ALA A 147 -5.73 2.25 12.51
C ALA A 147 -7.15 2.02 13.04
N MET A 148 -8.07 2.95 12.77
CA MET A 148 -9.47 2.83 13.15
C MET A 148 -10.14 1.63 12.45
N LEU A 149 -9.89 1.45 11.15
CA LEU A 149 -10.34 0.27 10.41
C LEU A 149 -9.76 -1.03 10.97
N GLY A 150 -8.49 -1.06 11.34
CA GLY A 150 -7.84 -2.26 11.88
C GLY A 150 -8.46 -2.73 13.19
N VAL A 151 -8.76 -1.81 14.11
CA VAL A 151 -9.38 -2.15 15.39
C VAL A 151 -10.86 -2.52 15.23
N MET A 152 -11.58 -1.92 14.28
CA MET A 152 -12.97 -2.32 14.03
C MET A 152 -13.07 -3.72 13.45
N VAL A 153 -12.17 -4.10 12.54
CA VAL A 153 -12.28 -5.38 11.82
C VAL A 153 -11.62 -6.56 12.57
N ILE A 154 -10.94 -6.31 13.69
CA ILE A 154 -10.36 -7.36 14.54
C ILE A 154 -11.41 -8.35 15.07
N SER A 155 -12.66 -7.88 15.22
CA SER A 155 -13.76 -8.63 15.86
C SER A 155 -14.53 -9.55 14.91
N ASP A 156 -14.44 -9.31 13.59
CA ASP A 156 -15.20 -10.07 12.59
C ASP A 156 -14.29 -11.07 11.84
N TYR A 157 -13.45 -10.57 10.93
CA TYR A 157 -12.61 -11.39 10.06
C TYR A 157 -11.26 -10.70 9.76
N PRO A 158 -10.28 -10.76 10.68
CA PRO A 158 -9.00 -10.05 10.53
C PRO A 158 -8.19 -10.53 9.32
N THR A 159 -8.28 -11.81 8.94
CA THR A 159 -7.55 -12.33 7.77
C THR A 159 -8.16 -11.88 6.44
N LEU A 160 -9.50 -11.85 6.33
CA LEU A 160 -10.18 -11.40 5.11
C LEU A 160 -10.01 -9.90 4.89
N SER A 161 -9.95 -9.10 5.96
CA SER A 161 -9.76 -7.66 5.85
C SER A 161 -8.36 -7.28 5.38
N ILE A 162 -7.33 -7.99 5.85
CA ILE A 162 -5.96 -7.85 5.35
C ILE A 162 -5.93 -8.19 3.85
N LEU A 163 -6.59 -9.27 3.43
CA LEU A 163 -6.67 -9.66 2.02
C LEU A 163 -7.40 -8.62 1.16
N PHE A 164 -8.50 -8.06 1.67
CA PHE A 164 -9.23 -6.99 0.99
C PHE A 164 -8.36 -5.73 0.84
N MET A 165 -7.62 -5.34 1.88
CA MET A 165 -6.73 -4.18 1.83
C MET A 165 -5.58 -4.38 0.85
N ASP A 166 -5.04 -5.59 0.75
CA ASP A 166 -4.01 -5.92 -0.24
C ASP A 166 -4.56 -5.85 -1.66
N ALA A 167 -5.79 -6.32 -1.89
CA ALA A 167 -6.47 -6.16 -3.18
C ALA A 167 -6.69 -4.67 -3.54
N VAL A 168 -7.10 -3.85 -2.57
CA VAL A 168 -7.25 -2.39 -2.76
C VAL A 168 -5.91 -1.74 -3.12
N LEU A 169 -4.79 -2.18 -2.52
CA LEU A 169 -3.46 -1.71 -2.88
C LEU A 169 -3.15 -2.03 -4.35
N VAL A 170 -3.35 -3.28 -4.77
CA VAL A 170 -3.07 -3.71 -6.15
C VAL A 170 -3.87 -2.89 -7.17
N VAL A 171 -5.16 -2.67 -6.89
CA VAL A 171 -6.03 -1.86 -7.75
C VAL A 171 -5.54 -0.42 -7.79
N SER A 172 -5.28 0.20 -6.63
CA SER A 172 -4.82 1.59 -6.53
C SER A 172 -3.49 1.79 -7.26
N MET A 173 -2.57 0.84 -7.14
CA MET A 173 -1.28 0.86 -7.84
C MET A 173 -1.44 0.71 -9.36
N THR A 174 -2.37 -0.13 -9.81
CA THR A 174 -2.65 -0.30 -11.23
C THR A 174 -3.24 0.98 -11.84
N VAL A 175 -4.14 1.63 -11.11
CA VAL A 175 -4.72 2.92 -11.52
C VAL A 175 -3.65 4.00 -11.56
N LEU A 176 -2.83 4.11 -10.51
CA LEU A 176 -1.74 5.10 -10.47
C LEU A 176 -0.73 4.90 -11.60
N TYR A 177 -0.39 3.64 -11.93
CA TYR A 177 0.46 3.32 -13.08
C TYR A 177 -0.15 3.78 -14.39
N LYS A 178 -1.42 3.48 -14.64
CA LYS A 178 -2.11 3.91 -15.87
C LYS A 178 -2.18 5.43 -15.98
N LEU A 179 -2.37 6.12 -14.85
CA LEU A 179 -2.41 7.57 -14.82
C LEU A 179 -1.05 8.18 -15.18
N LEU A 180 0.04 7.66 -14.59
CA LEU A 180 1.40 8.07 -14.93
C LEU A 180 1.74 7.82 -16.41
N ASP A 181 1.37 6.66 -16.95
CA ASP A 181 1.64 6.30 -18.35
C ASP A 181 0.88 7.20 -19.34
N HIS A 182 -0.37 7.55 -19.03
CA HIS A 182 -1.18 8.46 -19.84
C HIS A 182 -0.61 9.89 -19.84
N GLU A 183 -0.16 10.38 -18.68
CA GLU A 183 0.38 11.72 -18.56
C GLU A 183 1.75 11.85 -19.25
N GLU A 184 2.63 10.84 -19.11
CA GLU A 184 3.90 10.79 -19.85
C GLU A 184 3.69 10.83 -21.38
N GLY A 185 2.67 10.15 -21.89
CA GLY A 185 2.32 10.18 -23.31
C GLY A 185 1.80 11.54 -23.78
N THR A 186 1.04 12.24 -22.92
CA THR A 186 0.44 13.54 -23.22
C THR A 186 1.49 14.66 -23.24
N GLU A 187 2.38 14.68 -22.24
CA GLU A 187 3.46 15.68 -22.14
C GLU A 187 4.48 15.52 -23.27
N ARG A 188 4.81 14.26 -23.65
CA ARG A 188 5.67 13.99 -24.81
C ARG A 188 5.03 14.50 -26.11
N GLY A 189 3.72 14.35 -26.28
CA GLY A 189 3.01 14.87 -27.45
C GLY A 189 2.92 16.40 -27.52
N LYS A 190 3.04 17.11 -26.40
CA LYS A 190 3.16 18.59 -26.38
C LYS A 190 4.54 19.04 -26.86
N ASN A 191 5.62 18.50 -26.29
CA ASN A 191 6.99 18.86 -26.71
C ASN A 191 7.24 18.63 -28.20
N LEU A 192 6.75 17.53 -28.78
CA LEU A 192 6.89 17.28 -30.23
C LEU A 192 6.11 18.28 -31.09
N ARG A 193 5.01 18.85 -30.59
CA ARG A 193 4.27 19.87 -31.33
C ARG A 193 5.04 21.19 -31.31
N ASP A 194 5.55 21.59 -30.16
CA ASP A 194 6.30 22.84 -30.03
C ASP A 194 7.59 22.81 -30.87
N GLU A 195 8.28 21.66 -30.99
CA GLU A 195 9.44 21.49 -31.88
C GLU A 195 9.09 21.48 -33.39
N THR A 196 7.82 21.26 -33.77
CA THR A 196 7.38 21.32 -35.18
C THR A 196 6.89 22.70 -35.62
N PHE A 197 6.75 23.65 -34.70
CA PHE A 197 6.33 25.03 -34.99
C PHE A 197 7.45 26.08 -34.85
N GLU A 198 8.70 25.65 -34.61
CA GLU A 198 9.92 26.44 -34.84
C GLU A 198 10.60 26.07 -36.16
#